data_AF-A0A0H4SNB8-F1
#
_entry.id   AF-A0A0H4SNB8-F1
#
_cell.length_a   1.000
_cell.length_b   1.000
_cell.length_c   1.000
_cell.angle_alpha   90.00
_cell.angle_beta   90.00
_cell.angle_gamma   90.00
#
_symmetry.space_group_name_H-M   'P 1'
#
loop_
_entity.id
_entity.type
_entity.pdbx_description
1 polymer ?
#
loop_
_entity_poly.entity_id
_entity_poly.type
_entity_poly.pdbx_seq_one_letter_code
_entity_poly.pdbx_strand_id
1 'polypeptide(L)'
;SIVGNVFGFKALRALRLEDLRIPPAYSKTFQGPPHGIQVERDKLNKYGRPLLGCTIKPKLGLSAKNYGRAVYECLRGGLDFTKDDENVNSQPFMRWRDRFVFCAEALYKAQAETGEIKGHYLNATAGTCEEMMKRAVFARELGAPIVMHDYLT
;
A
#
# COMPACT_ATOMS: atom_id res chain seq x y z
N SER A 1 -8.26 24.66 -9.14
CA SER A 1 -8.39 25.54 -10.31
C SER A 1 -9.00 24.86 -11.53
N ILE A 2 -8.43 23.74 -12.00
CA ILE A 2 -8.85 23.12 -13.26
C ILE A 2 -10.21 22.42 -13.17
N VAL A 3 -10.41 21.55 -12.18
CA VAL A 3 -11.61 20.70 -12.08
C VAL A 3 -12.60 21.11 -10.97
N GLY A 4 -12.40 22.29 -10.37
CA GLY A 4 -13.19 22.71 -9.20
C GLY A 4 -14.65 23.00 -9.52
N ASN A 5 -14.90 23.89 -10.49
CA ASN A 5 -16.25 24.41 -10.74
C ASN A 5 -16.77 24.14 -12.16
N VAL A 6 -15.86 24.02 -13.14
CA VAL A 6 -16.23 24.01 -14.58
C VAL A 6 -17.10 22.81 -14.98
N PHE A 7 -17.03 21.71 -14.23
CA PHE A 7 -17.84 20.51 -14.46
C PHE A 7 -19.32 20.68 -14.09
N GLY A 8 -19.65 21.70 -13.28
CA GLY A 8 -21.03 22.01 -12.87
C GLY A 8 -21.71 23.09 -13.73
N PHE A 9 -21.10 23.53 -14.83
CA PHE A 9 -21.66 24.59 -15.66
C PHE A 9 -22.94 24.12 -16.35
N LYS A 10 -24.07 24.80 -16.08
CA LYS A 10 -25.37 24.51 -16.70
C LYS A 10 -25.36 24.54 -18.24
N ALA A 11 -24.43 25.30 -18.81
CA ALA A 11 -24.25 25.41 -20.26
C ALA A 11 -23.57 24.18 -20.89
N LEU A 12 -22.93 23.32 -20.09
CA LEU A 12 -22.27 22.12 -20.56
C LEU A 12 -23.14 20.90 -20.24
N ARG A 13 -23.38 20.05 -21.24
CA ARG A 13 -24.11 18.78 -21.05
C ARG A 13 -23.25 17.70 -20.38
N ALA A 14 -21.96 17.71 -20.70
CA ALA A 14 -20.96 16.82 -20.16
C ALA A 14 -19.58 17.46 -20.35
N LEU A 15 -18.64 17.11 -19.47
CA LEU A 15 -17.25 17.52 -19.57
C LEU A 15 -16.36 16.40 -19.03
N ARG A 16 -15.24 16.14 -19.71
CA ARG A 16 -14.18 15.22 -19.26
C ARG A 16 -12.83 15.87 -19.52
N LEU A 17 -11.97 15.86 -18.50
CA LEU A 17 -10.57 16.25 -18.65
C LEU A 17 -9.80 15.00 -19.08
N GLU A 18 -9.26 15.02 -20.30
CA GLU A 18 -8.57 13.86 -20.88
C GLU A 18 -7.06 13.83 -20.57
N ASP A 19 -6.39 14.98 -20.58
CA ASP A 19 -4.94 15.05 -20.35
C ASP A 19 -4.52 16.41 -19.76
N LEU A 20 -3.35 16.45 -19.13
CA LEU A 20 -2.69 17.65 -18.63
C LEU A 20 -1.20 17.63 -18.96
N ARG A 21 -0.77 18.60 -19.76
CA ARG A 21 0.66 18.88 -19.93
C ARG A 21 1.21 19.58 -18.68
N ILE A 22 1.95 18.86 -17.85
CA ILE A 22 2.63 19.40 -16.67
C ILE A 22 4.04 19.92 -17.06
N PRO A 23 4.30 21.24 -16.98
CA PRO A 23 5.61 21.79 -17.37
C PRO A 23 6.74 21.29 -16.44
N PRO A 24 7.97 21.08 -16.94
CA PRO A 24 9.10 20.68 -16.11
C PRO A 24 9.40 21.65 -14.96
N ALA A 25 9.17 22.95 -15.13
CA ALA A 25 9.35 23.93 -14.08
C ALA A 25 8.37 23.72 -12.91
N TYR A 26 7.15 23.25 -13.18
CA TYR A 26 6.16 22.94 -12.16
C TYR A 26 6.40 21.56 -11.56
N SER A 27 6.65 20.52 -12.37
CA SER A 27 6.87 19.17 -11.85
C SER A 27 8.10 19.07 -10.94
N LYS A 28 9.15 19.88 -11.18
CA LYS A 28 10.34 19.96 -10.33
C LYS A 28 10.09 20.53 -8.92
N THR A 29 8.92 21.09 -8.64
CA THR A 29 8.56 21.54 -7.28
C THR A 29 7.97 20.42 -6.43
N PHE A 30 7.82 19.21 -6.98
CA PHE A 30 7.29 18.04 -6.29
C PHE A 30 8.41 17.05 -6.03
N GLN A 31 8.33 16.34 -4.89
CA GLN A 31 9.24 15.24 -4.60
C GLN A 31 9.07 14.09 -5.60
N GLY A 32 7.83 13.78 -5.99
CA GLY A 32 7.50 12.61 -6.79
C GLY A 32 7.55 11.30 -5.97
N PRO A 33 7.72 10.14 -6.64
CA PRO A 33 7.81 8.85 -5.97
C PRO A 33 8.92 8.84 -4.90
N PRO A 34 8.68 8.32 -3.68
CA PRO A 34 9.70 8.30 -2.63
C PRO A 34 10.99 7.54 -2.99
N HIS A 35 10.89 6.57 -3.91
CA HIS A 35 12.01 5.75 -4.38
C HIS A 35 11.99 5.58 -5.90
N GLY A 36 10.84 5.22 -6.46
CA GLY A 36 10.72 4.90 -7.89
C GLY A 36 11.18 3.48 -8.23
N ILE A 37 11.03 3.11 -9.50
CA ILE A 37 11.15 1.71 -9.97
C ILE A 37 12.55 1.14 -9.73
N GLN A 38 13.60 1.89 -10.10
CA GLN A 38 14.98 1.41 -10.02
C GLN A 38 15.40 1.18 -8.57
N VAL A 39 15.19 2.19 -7.71
CA VAL A 39 15.54 2.12 -6.29
C VAL A 39 14.75 1.03 -5.56
N GLU A 40 13.47 0.83 -5.92
CA GLU A 40 12.68 -0.27 -5.35
C GLU A 40 13.26 -1.64 -5.72
N ARG A 41 13.63 -1.86 -6.99
CA ARG A 41 14.28 -3.11 -7.41
C ARG A 41 15.60 -3.35 -6.70
N ASP A 42 16.40 -2.29 -6.54
CA ASP A 42 17.69 -2.36 -5.87
C ASP A 42 17.55 -2.72 -4.39
N LYS A 43 16.62 -2.07 -3.68
CA LYS A 43 16.34 -2.34 -2.26
C LYS A 43 15.80 -3.74 -2.01
N LEU A 44 15.00 -4.26 -2.94
CA LEU A 44 14.37 -5.58 -2.83
C LEU A 44 15.22 -6.71 -3.41
N ASN A 45 16.31 -6.39 -4.11
CA ASN A 45 17.13 -7.34 -4.85
C ASN A 45 16.31 -8.20 -5.84
N LYS A 46 15.44 -7.56 -6.64
CA LYS A 46 14.53 -8.25 -7.58
C LYS A 46 14.63 -7.71 -9.01
N TYR A 47 15.18 -8.53 -9.90
CA TYR A 47 15.48 -8.15 -11.29
C TYR A 47 14.99 -9.19 -12.30
N GLY A 48 14.93 -8.80 -13.57
CA GLY A 48 14.66 -9.72 -14.69
C GLY A 48 13.22 -10.25 -14.78
N ARG A 49 12.33 -9.91 -13.84
CA ARG A 49 10.92 -10.31 -13.84
C ARG A 49 9.98 -9.26 -13.25
N PRO A 50 8.67 -9.33 -13.56
CA PRO A 50 7.63 -8.65 -12.79
C PRO A 50 7.62 -9.10 -11.32
N LEU A 51 7.13 -8.22 -10.45
CA LEU A 51 6.86 -8.53 -9.05
C LEU A 51 5.46 -9.16 -8.93
N LEU A 52 5.31 -10.15 -8.07
CA LEU A 52 4.05 -10.86 -7.85
C LEU A 52 3.44 -10.47 -6.50
N GLY A 53 2.16 -10.08 -6.52
CA GLY A 53 1.42 -9.63 -5.35
C GLY A 53 0.06 -10.31 -5.22
N CYS A 54 -0.46 -10.39 -3.99
CA CYS A 54 -1.81 -10.91 -3.71
C CYS A 54 -2.53 -10.08 -2.64
N THR A 55 -3.80 -9.73 -2.88
CA THR A 55 -4.68 -9.17 -1.84
C THR A 55 -5.26 -10.29 -1.00
N ILE A 56 -5.12 -10.24 0.33
CA ILE A 56 -5.68 -11.27 1.20
C ILE A 56 -7.21 -11.22 1.14
N LYS A 57 -7.83 -12.41 1.13
CA LYS A 57 -9.29 -12.60 1.10
C LYS A 57 -9.73 -13.50 2.26
N PRO A 58 -11.00 -13.42 2.72
CA PRO A 58 -12.04 -12.47 2.28
C PRO A 58 -11.66 -11.01 2.60
N LYS A 59 -12.31 -10.08 1.88
CA LYS A 59 -12.02 -8.64 1.97
C LYS A 59 -12.03 -8.14 3.42
N LEU A 60 -13.03 -8.54 4.20
CA LEU A 60 -13.18 -8.22 5.62
C LEU A 60 -13.60 -9.47 6.40
N GLY A 61 -13.45 -9.42 7.72
CA GLY A 61 -13.96 -10.45 8.64
C GLY A 61 -12.93 -11.48 9.13
N LEU A 62 -11.70 -11.48 8.59
CA LEU A 62 -10.61 -12.24 9.19
C LEU A 62 -10.12 -11.55 10.47
N SER A 63 -9.79 -12.35 11.49
CA SER A 63 -9.02 -11.88 12.64
C SER A 63 -7.58 -11.60 12.24
N ALA A 64 -6.89 -10.73 12.98
CA ALA A 64 -5.49 -10.37 12.72
C ALA A 64 -4.55 -11.59 12.60
N LYS A 65 -4.73 -12.59 13.47
CA LYS A 65 -3.93 -13.82 13.45
C LYS A 65 -4.19 -14.67 12.20
N ASN A 66 -5.46 -14.83 11.80
CA ASN A 66 -5.78 -15.57 10.58
C ASN A 66 -5.33 -14.81 9.32
N TYR A 67 -5.36 -13.48 9.38
CA TYR A 67 -4.79 -12.62 8.34
C TYR A 67 -3.29 -12.85 8.16
N GLY A 68 -2.52 -12.81 9.25
CA GLY A 68 -1.09 -13.13 9.25
C GLY A 68 -0.79 -14.55 8.75
N ARG A 69 -1.63 -15.54 9.10
CA ARG A 69 -1.50 -16.90 8.56
C ARG A 69 -1.63 -16.92 7.04
N ALA A 70 -2.65 -16.26 6.49
CA ALA A 70 -2.83 -16.19 5.04
C ALA A 70 -1.66 -15.48 4.35
N VAL A 71 -1.16 -14.38 4.95
CA VAL A 71 0.04 -13.67 4.47
C VAL A 71 1.24 -14.59 4.37
N TYR A 72 1.52 -15.36 5.44
CA TYR A 72 2.65 -16.29 5.46
C TYR A 72 2.56 -17.35 4.35
N GLU A 73 1.41 -18.02 4.23
CA GLU A 73 1.22 -19.08 3.22
C GLU A 73 1.40 -18.55 1.79
N CYS A 74 0.86 -17.36 1.51
CA CYS A 74 1.03 -16.71 0.22
C CYS A 74 2.50 -16.35 -0.08
N LEU A 75 3.21 -15.77 0.89
CA LEU A 75 4.59 -15.32 0.69
C LEU A 75 5.59 -16.48 0.58
N ARG A 76 5.45 -17.52 1.42
CA ARG A 76 6.31 -18.71 1.33
C ARG A 76 6.10 -19.47 0.02
N GLY A 77 4.92 -19.35 -0.59
CA GLY A 77 4.57 -19.95 -1.88
C GLY A 77 5.23 -19.29 -3.10
N GLY A 78 6.06 -18.25 -2.91
CA GLY A 78 6.84 -17.62 -3.97
C GLY A 78 6.36 -16.23 -4.38
N LEU A 79 5.31 -15.68 -3.76
CA LEU A 79 4.96 -14.27 -3.98
C LEU A 79 6.02 -13.34 -3.38
N ASP A 80 6.21 -12.18 -4.00
CA ASP A 80 7.05 -11.11 -3.47
C ASP A 80 6.30 -10.31 -2.40
N PHE A 81 5.00 -10.11 -2.65
CA PHE A 81 4.14 -9.31 -1.81
C PHE A 81 2.79 -9.94 -1.52
N THR A 82 2.24 -9.54 -0.39
CA THR A 82 0.80 -9.56 -0.14
C THR A 82 0.33 -8.15 0.23
N LYS A 83 -0.97 -7.89 0.23
CA LYS A 83 -1.50 -6.58 0.61
C LYS A 83 -2.75 -6.66 1.45
N ASP A 84 -2.89 -5.65 2.30
CA ASP A 84 -4.18 -5.22 2.81
C ASP A 84 -5.13 -4.93 1.65
N ASP A 85 -6.41 -5.22 1.84
CA ASP A 85 -7.44 -4.73 0.92
C ASP A 85 -7.67 -3.23 1.20
N GLU A 86 -8.08 -2.42 0.21
CA GLU A 86 -8.21 -0.96 0.36
C GLU A 86 -9.17 -0.55 1.47
N ASN A 87 -10.14 -1.40 1.80
CA ASN A 87 -11.06 -1.14 2.91
C ASN A 87 -10.64 -1.79 4.24
N VAL A 88 -9.47 -2.44 4.33
CA VAL A 88 -8.90 -2.96 5.58
C VAL A 88 -8.10 -1.84 6.25
N ASN A 89 -8.74 -1.18 7.22
CA ASN A 89 -8.16 -0.06 7.97
C ASN A 89 -7.99 -0.45 9.43
N SER A 90 -8.95 -0.11 10.29
CA SER A 90 -9.01 -0.58 11.67
C SER A 90 -10.46 -0.80 12.07
N GLN A 91 -10.91 -2.04 12.01
CA GLN A 91 -12.30 -2.42 12.24
C GLN A 91 -12.45 -3.24 13.54
N PRO A 92 -13.67 -3.39 14.07
CA PRO A 92 -13.89 -4.19 15.29
C PRO A 92 -13.35 -5.62 15.23
N PHE A 93 -13.45 -6.28 14.07
CA PHE A 93 -12.95 -7.66 13.89
C PHE A 93 -11.42 -7.76 13.74
N MET A 94 -10.75 -6.65 13.43
CA MET A 94 -9.30 -6.61 13.21
C MET A 94 -8.78 -5.18 13.37
N ARG A 95 -8.19 -4.88 14.53
CA ARG A 95 -7.51 -3.60 14.77
C ARG A 95 -6.19 -3.56 14.03
N TRP A 96 -5.85 -2.37 13.51
CA TRP A 96 -4.68 -2.19 12.65
C TRP A 96 -3.37 -2.64 13.30
N ARG A 97 -3.19 -2.33 14.59
CA ARG A 97 -1.93 -2.62 15.30
C ARG A 97 -1.71 -4.13 15.43
N ASP A 98 -2.74 -4.88 15.78
CA ASP A 98 -2.68 -6.35 15.86
C ASP A 98 -2.37 -6.96 14.49
N ARG A 99 -3.03 -6.46 13.43
CA ARG A 99 -2.77 -6.90 12.06
C ARG A 99 -1.31 -6.67 11.66
N PHE A 100 -0.78 -5.48 11.96
CA PHE A 100 0.60 -5.12 11.62
C PHE A 100 1.59 -6.07 12.29
N VAL A 101 1.38 -6.40 13.58
CA VAL A 101 2.23 -7.35 14.31
C VAL A 101 2.22 -8.74 13.65
N PHE A 102 1.04 -9.32 13.41
CA PHE A 102 0.96 -10.67 12.83
C PHE A 102 1.42 -10.72 11.36
N CYS A 103 1.24 -9.65 10.59
CA CYS A 103 1.75 -9.57 9.22
C CYS A 103 3.28 -9.44 9.19
N ALA A 104 3.86 -8.67 10.12
CA ALA A 104 5.32 -8.57 10.25
C ALA A 104 5.92 -9.93 10.64
N GLU A 105 5.33 -10.64 11.61
CA GLU A 105 5.75 -12.01 11.96
C GLU A 105 5.70 -12.94 10.74
N ALA A 106 4.60 -12.93 10.00
CA ALA A 106 4.40 -13.74 8.81
C ALA A 106 5.41 -13.42 7.69
N LEU A 107 5.67 -12.13 7.46
CA LEU A 107 6.65 -11.64 6.49
C LEU A 107 8.05 -12.15 6.81
N TYR A 108 8.52 -11.94 8.05
CA TYR A 108 9.87 -12.33 8.42
C TYR A 108 10.04 -13.84 8.47
N LYS A 109 9.00 -14.58 8.87
CA LYS A 109 8.99 -16.04 8.78
C LYS A 109 9.14 -16.53 7.34
N ALA A 110 8.34 -16.02 6.41
CA ALA A 110 8.42 -16.40 5.00
C ALA A 110 9.75 -16.00 4.35
N GLN A 111 10.28 -14.82 4.70
CA GLN A 111 11.58 -14.36 4.22
C GLN A 111 12.72 -15.26 4.71
N ALA A 112 12.72 -15.65 5.99
CA ALA A 112 13.71 -16.56 6.54
C ALA A 112 13.66 -17.96 5.87
N GLU A 113 12.45 -18.45 5.56
CA GLU A 113 12.26 -19.76 4.94
C GLU A 113 12.67 -19.79 3.46
N THR A 114 12.34 -18.73 2.71
CA THR A 114 12.55 -18.70 1.25
C THR A 114 13.90 -18.11 0.83
N GLY A 115 14.56 -17.36 1.72
CA GLY A 115 15.80 -16.63 1.41
C GLY A 115 15.60 -15.40 0.51
N GLU A 116 14.36 -15.05 0.17
CA GLU A 116 14.04 -13.86 -0.63
C GLU A 116 13.40 -12.76 0.20
N ILE A 117 13.69 -11.50 -0.13
CA ILE A 117 13.00 -10.35 0.49
C ILE A 117 11.50 -10.43 0.20
N LYS A 118 10.69 -10.32 1.27
CA LYS A 118 9.23 -10.32 1.21
C LYS A 118 8.65 -9.01 1.74
N GLY A 119 7.46 -8.65 1.26
CA GLY A 119 6.74 -7.47 1.74
C GLY A 119 5.26 -7.73 1.97
N HIS A 120 4.67 -6.92 2.84
CA HIS A 120 3.23 -6.82 2.95
C HIS A 120 2.85 -5.35 2.93
N TYR A 121 1.98 -4.93 2.00
CA TYR A 121 1.48 -3.57 1.94
C TYR A 121 0.52 -3.32 3.11
N LEU A 122 1.06 -2.85 4.23
CA LEU A 122 0.31 -2.47 5.42
C LEU A 122 -0.45 -1.17 5.18
N ASN A 123 -1.78 -1.19 5.28
CA ASN A 123 -2.62 -0.04 4.96
C ASN A 123 -2.60 1.03 6.05
N ALA A 124 -2.04 2.19 5.71
CA ALA A 124 -1.96 3.36 6.56
C ALA A 124 -3.17 4.30 6.41
N THR A 125 -4.09 4.07 5.47
CA THR A 125 -5.29 4.89 5.27
C THR A 125 -6.09 5.03 6.57
N ALA A 126 -6.37 6.27 6.96
CA ALA A 126 -7.04 6.59 8.22
C ALA A 126 -7.92 7.84 8.07
N GLY A 127 -8.85 8.02 9.02
CA GLY A 127 -9.77 9.16 9.01
C GLY A 127 -9.11 10.51 9.34
N THR A 128 -7.87 10.51 9.87
CA THR A 128 -7.09 11.73 10.09
C THR A 128 -5.63 11.51 9.74
N CYS A 129 -4.91 12.60 9.44
CA CYS A 129 -3.48 12.58 9.16
C CYS A 129 -2.67 12.04 10.33
N GLU A 130 -3.04 12.35 11.56
CA GLU A 130 -2.34 11.90 12.77
C GLU A 130 -2.43 10.38 12.90
N GLU A 131 -3.62 9.80 12.69
CA GLU A 131 -3.79 8.35 12.71
C GLU A 131 -3.06 7.67 11.54
N MET A 132 -3.07 8.27 10.35
CA MET A 132 -2.30 7.77 9.21
C MET A 132 -0.80 7.73 9.54
N MET A 133 -0.27 8.82 10.11
CA MET A 133 1.14 8.91 10.49
C MET A 133 1.50 7.93 11.61
N LYS A 134 0.64 7.74 12.63
CA LYS A 134 0.87 6.73 13.68
C LYS A 134 1.03 5.32 13.10
N ARG A 135 0.21 4.96 12.10
CA ARG A 135 0.30 3.66 11.43
C ARG A 135 1.60 3.53 10.65
N ALA A 136 1.95 4.53 9.85
CA ALA A 136 3.20 4.55 9.09
C ALA A 136 4.44 4.46 10.00
N VAL A 137 4.43 5.16 11.13
CA VAL A 137 5.51 5.10 12.13
C VAL A 137 5.62 3.70 12.72
N PHE A 138 4.51 3.06 13.09
CA PHE A 138 4.57 1.70 13.62
C PHE A 138 5.04 0.68 12.57
N ALA A 139 4.64 0.82 11.30
CA ALA A 139 5.19 -0.01 10.22
C ALA A 139 6.71 0.14 10.09
N ARG A 140 7.22 1.37 10.24
CA ARG A 140 8.66 1.66 10.27
C ARG A 140 9.34 1.01 11.47
N GLU A 141 8.75 1.10 12.67
CA GLU A 141 9.28 0.46 13.89
C GLU A 141 9.37 -1.07 13.75
N LEU A 142 8.41 -1.67 13.04
CA LEU A 142 8.42 -3.11 12.72
C LEU A 142 9.45 -3.48 11.64
N GLY A 143 10.09 -2.50 10.98
CA GLY A 143 11.03 -2.74 9.89
C GLY A 143 10.37 -3.18 8.57
N ALA A 144 9.05 -2.96 8.42
CA ALA A 144 8.34 -3.34 7.21
C ALA A 144 8.87 -2.56 5.99
N PRO A 145 9.12 -3.22 4.84
CA PRO A 145 9.72 -2.56 3.69
C PRO A 145 8.75 -1.67 2.91
N ILE A 146 7.43 -1.81 3.16
CA ILE A 146 6.41 -1.18 2.34
C ILE A 146 5.08 -0.98 3.11
N VAL A 147 4.37 0.09 2.76
CA VAL A 147 3.02 0.43 3.25
C VAL A 147 2.14 0.80 2.04
N MET A 148 0.82 0.86 2.23
CA MET A 148 -0.11 1.40 1.23
C MET A 148 -0.98 2.53 1.78
N HIS A 149 -1.51 3.33 0.86
CA HIS A 149 -2.41 4.44 1.14
C HIS A 149 -3.38 4.65 -0.02
N ASP A 150 -4.65 4.90 0.32
CA ASP A 150 -5.73 5.15 -0.63
C ASP A 150 -5.83 6.65 -0.88
N TYR A 151 -5.02 7.15 -1.82
CA TYR A 151 -4.74 8.58 -1.98
C TYR A 151 -5.95 9.50 -2.31
N LEU A 152 -7.11 8.93 -2.67
CA LEU A 152 -8.32 9.69 -3.03
C LEU A 152 -9.40 9.70 -1.95
N THR A 153 -9.43 8.70 -1.08
CA THR A 153 -10.58 8.41 -0.19
C THR A 153 -10.29 8.76 1.26
#